data_AF-A0AAU7JSV1-F1
#
_entry.id   AF-A0AAU7JSV1-F1
#
_cell.length_a   1.000
_cell.length_b   1.000
_cell.length_c   1.000
_cell.angle_alpha   90.00
_cell.angle_beta   90.00
_cell.angle_gamma   90.00
#
_symmetry.space_group_name_H-M   'P 1'
#
loop_
_entity.id
_entity.type
_entity.pdbx_description
1 polymer ?
#
loop_
_entity_poly.entity_id
_entity_poly.type
_entity_poly.pdbx_seq_one_letter_code
_entity_poly.pdbx_strand_id
1 'polypeptide(L)'
;MTDGETSATVLGLHIHPVKGAPGRDLQDALVDEEGLRGDRRKKAPVQVIAAEDVADDTRANVVVTLTSQDLAATVGAVLRLGEVELAVTGPAGSCPGVYAGVRRGGTLHLGDAVSVVGEPA
;
A
#
# COMPACT_ATOMS: atom_id res chain seq x y z
N MET A 1 -21.50 -18.45 16.62
CA MET A 1 -20.46 -18.44 15.58
C MET A 1 -20.02 -16.99 15.50
N THR A 2 -18.99 -16.62 16.24
CA THR A 2 -18.51 -15.24 16.32
C THR A 2 -17.92 -14.90 14.96
N ASP A 3 -18.58 -13.98 14.27
CA ASP A 3 -18.06 -13.28 13.09
C ASP A 3 -16.79 -12.58 13.54
N GLY A 4 -15.64 -13.19 13.24
CA GLY A 4 -14.35 -12.61 13.54
C GLY A 4 -14.16 -11.44 12.59
N GLU A 5 -14.39 -10.23 13.09
CA GLU A 5 -14.07 -8.99 12.39
C GLU A 5 -12.59 -9.04 12.00
N THR A 6 -12.32 -9.49 10.78
CA THR A 6 -10.97 -9.65 10.27
C THR A 6 -10.52 -8.26 9.88
N SER A 7 -9.91 -7.55 10.82
CA SER A 7 -9.31 -6.24 10.55
C SER A 7 -8.30 -6.39 9.42
N ALA A 8 -8.32 -5.47 8.46
CA ALA A 8 -7.40 -5.53 7.35
C ALA A 8 -5.95 -5.29 7.83
N THR A 9 -4.97 -5.93 7.19
CA THR A 9 -3.55 -5.84 7.57
C THR A 9 -2.64 -5.74 6.35
N VAL A 10 -1.41 -5.26 6.57
CA VAL A 10 -0.30 -5.34 5.61
C VAL A 10 0.20 -6.78 5.51
N LEU A 11 0.23 -7.32 4.29
CA LEU A 11 0.72 -8.68 4.00
C LEU A 11 2.09 -8.71 3.32
N GLY A 12 2.45 -7.65 2.60
CA GLY A 12 3.69 -7.60 1.83
C GLY A 12 4.23 -6.19 1.73
N LEU A 13 5.56 -6.08 1.78
CA LEU A 13 6.31 -4.86 1.56
C LEU A 13 7.41 -5.15 0.54
N HIS A 14 7.46 -4.35 -0.51
CA HIS A 14 8.39 -4.54 -1.62
C HIS A 14 9.01 -3.21 -2.06
N ILE A 15 10.28 -3.29 -2.42
CA ILE A 15 10.97 -2.21 -3.13
C ILE A 15 11.53 -2.70 -4.46
N HIS A 16 11.60 -1.81 -5.44
CA HIS A 16 12.12 -2.02 -6.77
C HIS A 16 13.21 -0.98 -7.09
N PRO A 17 14.41 -1.08 -6.49
CA PRO A 17 15.42 -0.01 -6.56
C PRO A 17 15.95 0.25 -7.98
N VAL A 18 15.88 -0.75 -8.86
CA VAL A 18 16.42 -0.70 -10.22
C VAL A 18 15.35 -1.12 -11.23
N LYS A 19 15.17 -0.30 -12.26
CA LYS A 19 14.21 -0.57 -13.34
C LYS A 19 14.54 -1.91 -14.03
N GLY A 20 13.56 -2.82 -14.07
CA GLY A 20 13.69 -4.11 -14.74
C GLY A 20 14.42 -5.20 -13.94
N ALA A 21 14.99 -4.86 -12.78
CA ALA A 21 15.54 -5.86 -11.86
C ALA A 21 14.43 -6.47 -10.99
N PRO A 22 14.64 -7.65 -10.39
CA PRO A 22 13.75 -8.18 -9.36
C PRO A 22 13.56 -7.21 -8.19
N GLY A 23 12.38 -7.26 -7.57
CA GLY A 23 12.12 -6.55 -6.33
C GLY A 23 12.84 -7.17 -5.14
N ARG A 24 12.75 -6.50 -3.99
CA ARG A 24 13.18 -7.04 -2.71
C ARG A 24 11.99 -7.01 -1.76
N ASP A 25 11.73 -8.14 -1.14
CA ASP A 25 10.74 -8.27 -0.08
C ASP A 25 11.34 -7.77 1.23
N LEU A 26 10.52 -7.10 2.03
CA LEU A 26 10.90 -6.51 3.30
C LEU A 26 9.97 -7.01 4.42
N GLN A 27 10.51 -7.08 5.63
CA GLN A 27 9.71 -7.28 6.85
C GLN A 27 9.19 -5.95 7.41
N ASP A 28 9.97 -4.89 7.20
CA ASP A 28 9.69 -3.54 7.59
C ASP A 28 10.30 -2.55 6.59
N ALA A 29 9.71 -1.36 6.50
CA ALA A 29 10.19 -0.30 5.61
C ALA A 29 10.01 1.08 6.24
N LEU A 30 11.07 1.88 6.22
CA LEU A 30 10.96 3.31 6.49
C LEU A 30 10.25 4.00 5.33
N VAL A 31 9.21 4.77 5.64
CA VAL A 31 8.41 5.53 4.69
C VAL A 31 8.65 7.02 4.95
N ASP A 32 9.07 7.74 3.92
CA ASP A 32 9.20 9.20 3.90
C ASP A 32 8.31 9.81 2.82
N GLU A 33 8.36 11.13 2.65
CA GLU A 33 7.51 11.86 1.69
C GLU A 33 7.68 11.38 0.23
N GLU A 34 8.81 10.76 -0.10
CA GLU A 34 9.11 10.21 -1.43
C GLU A 34 8.65 8.76 -1.62
N GLY A 35 8.26 8.07 -0.54
CA GLY A 35 7.79 6.68 -0.56
C GLY A 35 8.58 5.77 0.38
N LEU A 36 8.68 4.49 0.03
CA LEU A 36 9.50 3.53 0.77
C LEU A 36 10.98 3.82 0.51
N ARG A 37 11.75 3.98 1.58
CA ARG A 37 13.17 4.31 1.49
C ARG A 37 13.94 3.23 0.73
N GLY A 38 14.68 3.65 -0.29
CA GLY A 38 15.44 2.75 -1.16
C GLY A 38 14.63 2.19 -2.33
N ASP A 39 13.33 2.48 -2.42
CA ASP A 39 12.56 2.24 -3.63
C ASP A 39 12.87 3.25 -4.72
N ARG A 40 12.74 2.83 -5.98
CA ARG A 40 12.72 3.74 -7.10
C ARG A 40 11.28 4.17 -7.37
N ARG A 41 10.91 5.33 -6.82
CA ARG A 41 9.63 5.99 -7.11
C ARG A 41 9.37 6.05 -8.62
N LYS A 42 8.18 5.64 -9.03
CA LYS A 42 7.71 5.74 -10.42
C LYS A 42 6.66 6.84 -10.56
N LYS A 43 5.37 6.48 -10.61
CA LYS A 43 4.26 7.43 -10.84
C LYS A 43 3.83 8.13 -9.55
N ALA A 44 3.87 7.42 -8.44
CA ALA A 44 3.51 7.90 -7.11
C ALA A 44 4.52 7.39 -6.07
N PRO A 45 4.60 8.03 -4.89
CA PRO A 45 5.43 7.57 -3.77
C PRO A 45 5.16 6.13 -3.37
N VAL A 46 3.89 5.71 -3.32
CA VAL A 46 3.50 4.36 -2.92
C VAL A 46 2.42 3.82 -3.86
N GLN A 47 2.56 2.56 -4.28
CA GLN A 47 1.48 1.76 -4.85
C GLN A 47 1.02 0.72 -3.81
N VAL A 48 -0.28 0.70 -3.54
CA VAL A 48 -0.93 -0.29 -2.66
C VAL A 48 -1.80 -1.21 -3.51
N ILE A 49 -1.75 -2.51 -3.28
CA ILE A 49 -2.53 -3.52 -4.00
C ILE A 49 -3.20 -4.50 -3.03
N ALA A 50 -4.37 -5.00 -3.40
CA ALA A 50 -5.03 -6.09 -2.68
C ALA A 50 -4.29 -7.42 -2.93
N ALA A 51 -4.21 -8.27 -1.91
CA ALA A 51 -3.54 -9.57 -2.03
C ALA A 51 -4.14 -10.47 -3.13
N GLU A 52 -5.44 -10.36 -3.40
CA GLU A 52 -6.11 -11.13 -4.46
C GLU A 52 -5.67 -10.74 -5.88
N ASP A 53 -5.11 -9.53 -6.06
CA ASP A 53 -4.65 -9.02 -7.36
C ASP A 53 -3.15 -9.26 -7.59
N VAL A 54 -2.43 -9.88 -6.65
CA VAL A 54 -0.99 -10.11 -6.79
C VAL A 54 -0.72 -11.19 -7.84
N ALA A 55 -0.06 -10.78 -8.92
CA ALA A 55 0.51 -11.64 -9.96
C ALA A 55 2.06 -11.67 -9.89
N ASP A 56 2.70 -12.65 -10.54
CA ASP A 56 4.17 -12.80 -10.58
C ASP A 56 4.94 -11.57 -11.07
N ASP A 57 4.33 -10.75 -11.94
CA ASP A 57 4.93 -9.54 -12.50
C ASP A 57 4.53 -8.26 -11.74
N THR A 58 3.84 -8.39 -10.60
CA THR A 58 3.41 -7.26 -9.77
C THR A 58 4.60 -6.50 -9.23
N ARG A 59 4.55 -5.17 -9.36
CA ARG A 59 5.59 -4.24 -8.89
C ARG A 59 5.03 -3.16 -7.97
N ALA A 60 4.21 -3.58 -7.01
CA ALA A 60 3.60 -2.71 -6.01
C ALA A 60 4.44 -2.68 -4.73
N ASN A 61 4.37 -1.58 -3.98
CA ASN A 61 5.15 -1.41 -2.76
C ASN A 61 4.52 -2.11 -1.56
N VAL A 62 3.20 -2.08 -1.46
CA VAL A 62 2.47 -2.57 -0.29
C VAL A 62 1.34 -3.49 -0.75
N VAL A 63 1.26 -4.67 -0.15
CA VAL A 63 0.16 -5.63 -0.33
C VAL A 63 -0.68 -5.64 0.94
N VAL A 64 -2.00 -5.54 0.82
CA VAL A 64 -2.94 -5.53 1.96
C VAL A 64 -4.01 -6.61 1.83
N THR A 65 -4.65 -6.97 2.94
CA THR A 65 -5.78 -7.90 2.95
C THR A 65 -7.12 -7.28 2.56
N LEU A 66 -7.19 -5.95 2.35
CA LEU A 66 -8.41 -5.33 1.79
C LEU A 66 -8.71 -5.95 0.43
N THR A 67 -9.99 -6.07 0.11
CA THR A 67 -10.41 -6.46 -1.24
C THR A 67 -10.03 -5.36 -2.24
N SER A 68 -9.91 -5.72 -3.51
CA SER A 68 -9.66 -4.77 -4.59
C SER A 68 -10.75 -3.69 -4.65
N GLN A 69 -12.00 -4.09 -4.37
CA GLN A 69 -13.13 -3.18 -4.34
C GLN A 69 -13.03 -2.18 -3.18
N ASP A 70 -12.74 -2.65 -1.96
CA ASP A 70 -12.61 -1.77 -0.80
C ASP A 70 -11.42 -0.83 -0.97
N LEU A 71 -10.30 -1.33 -1.48
CA LEU A 71 -9.11 -0.52 -1.77
C LEU A 71 -9.42 0.55 -2.81
N ALA A 72 -10.16 0.22 -3.87
CA ALA A 72 -10.61 1.21 -4.88
C ALA A 72 -11.55 2.26 -4.28
N ALA A 73 -12.41 1.88 -3.33
CA ALA A 73 -13.30 2.81 -2.62
C ALA A 73 -12.56 3.82 -1.73
N THR A 74 -11.28 3.60 -1.44
CA THR A 74 -10.45 4.54 -0.66
C THR A 74 -9.93 5.73 -1.47
N VAL A 75 -10.14 5.77 -2.79
CA VAL A 75 -9.68 6.89 -3.63
C VAL A 75 -10.27 8.21 -3.12
N GLY A 76 -9.39 9.18 -2.87
CA GLY A 76 -9.75 10.48 -2.28
C GLY A 76 -9.72 10.51 -0.74
N ALA A 77 -9.59 9.36 -0.08
CA ALA A 77 -9.46 9.24 1.37
C ALA A 77 -8.00 9.06 1.80
N VAL A 78 -7.78 8.96 3.12
CA VAL A 78 -6.48 8.59 3.69
C VAL A 78 -6.52 7.16 4.18
N LEU A 79 -5.60 6.33 3.71
CA LEU A 79 -5.37 4.99 4.21
C LEU A 79 -4.30 5.04 5.28
N ARG A 80 -4.60 4.53 6.47
CA ARG A 80 -3.65 4.38 7.57
C ARG A 80 -3.20 2.93 7.67
N LEU A 81 -1.89 2.76 7.78
CA LEU A 81 -1.21 1.47 7.86
C LEU A 81 -0.26 1.58 9.06
N GLY A 82 -0.65 1.02 10.20
CA GLY A 82 0.06 1.22 11.46
C GLY A 82 0.15 2.70 11.84
N GLU A 83 1.36 3.27 11.83
CA GLU A 83 1.62 4.69 12.07
C GLU A 83 1.68 5.56 10.81
N VAL A 84 1.79 4.95 9.62
CA VAL A 84 1.93 5.65 8.35
C VAL A 84 0.55 6.01 7.79
N GLU A 85 0.44 7.23 7.25
CA GLU A 85 -0.78 7.70 6.59
C GLU A 85 -0.50 8.00 5.12
N LEU A 86 -1.28 7.39 4.24
CA LEU A 86 -1.18 7.50 2.80
C LEU A 86 -2.44 8.17 2.24
N ALA A 87 -2.27 9.31 1.57
CA ALA A 87 -3.36 9.96 0.85
C ALA A 87 -3.55 9.26 -0.51
N VAL A 88 -4.68 8.57 -0.70
CA VAL A 88 -4.95 7.79 -1.91
C VAL A 88 -5.41 8.73 -3.02
N THR A 89 -4.62 8.87 -4.08
CA THR A 89 -4.82 9.88 -5.12
C THR A 89 -5.59 9.35 -6.33
N GLY A 90 -5.65 8.03 -6.52
CA GLY A 90 -6.37 7.42 -7.63
C GLY A 90 -5.99 5.97 -7.90
N PRO A 91 -6.65 5.34 -8.88
CA PRO A 91 -6.34 3.97 -9.29
C PRO A 91 -4.94 3.87 -9.92
N ALA A 92 -4.31 2.69 -9.83
CA ALA A 92 -2.98 2.42 -10.38
C ALA A 92 -2.95 2.26 -11.93
N GLY A 93 -3.75 3.05 -12.64
CA GLY A 93 -3.83 3.08 -14.10
C GLY A 93 -4.18 1.72 -14.70
N SER A 94 -3.23 1.13 -15.44
CA SER A 94 -3.40 -0.18 -16.09
C SER A 94 -3.06 -1.36 -15.17
N CYS A 95 -2.59 -1.11 -13.95
CA CYS A 95 -2.30 -2.14 -12.96
C CYS A 95 -3.37 -2.11 -11.86
N PRO A 96 -3.64 -3.23 -11.18
CA PRO A 96 -4.53 -3.25 -10.03
C PRO A 96 -3.97 -2.42 -8.86
N GLY A 97 -4.87 -2.07 -7.94
CA GLY A 97 -4.56 -1.27 -6.76
C GLY A 97 -4.67 0.25 -6.97
N VAL A 98 -4.09 0.99 -6.04
CA VAL A 98 -4.17 2.45 -5.96
C VAL A 98 -2.80 3.09 -5.80
N TYR A 99 -2.68 4.32 -6.26
CA TYR A 99 -1.54 5.19 -6.00
C TYR A 99 -1.84 6.08 -4.80
N ALA A 100 -0.83 6.28 -3.96
CA ALA A 100 -0.93 7.16 -2.81
C ALA A 100 0.32 8.02 -2.62
N GLY A 101 0.10 9.24 -2.13
CA GLY A 101 1.14 10.08 -1.58
C GLY A 101 1.30 9.83 -0.09
N VAL A 102 2.48 10.07 0.47
CA VAL A 102 2.72 9.94 1.91
C VAL A 102 2.29 11.23 2.60
N ARG A 103 1.29 11.14 3.48
CA ARG A 103 0.83 12.26 4.31
C ARG A 103 1.61 12.33 5.62
N ARG A 104 1.88 11.16 6.20
CA ARG A 104 2.70 11.01 7.40
C ARG A 104 3.61 9.80 7.25
N GLY A 105 4.92 10.05 7.24
CA GLY A 105 5.94 9.00 7.24
C GLY A 105 6.09 8.31 8.60
N GLY A 106 6.83 7.21 8.61
CA GLY A 106 7.00 6.32 9.77
C GLY A 106 7.58 4.98 9.35
N THR A 107 7.54 3.98 10.24
CA THR A 107 7.98 2.63 9.92
C THR A 107 6.75 1.74 9.66
N LEU A 108 6.67 1.16 8.47
CA LEU A 108 5.70 0.12 8.16
C LEU A 108 6.26 -1.24 8.49
N HIS A 109 5.42 -2.13 9.02
CA HIS A 109 5.74 -3.52 9.29
C HIS A 109 4.70 -4.44 8.63
N LEU A 110 5.12 -5.67 8.31
CA LEU A 110 4.15 -6.72 8.01
C LEU A 110 3.23 -6.96 9.22
N GLY A 111 1.94 -7.15 8.95
CA GLY A 111 0.90 -7.31 9.97
C GLY A 111 0.35 -5.99 10.53
N ASP A 112 0.87 -4.83 10.13
CA ASP A 112 0.29 -3.55 10.54
C ASP A 112 -1.19 -3.45 10.13
N ALA A 113 -2.01 -2.96 11.05
CA ALA A 113 -3.44 -2.77 10.80
C ALA A 113 -3.68 -1.70 9.73
N VAL A 114 -4.65 -1.97 8.85
CA VAL A 114 -5.05 -1.11 7.75
C VAL A 114 -6.45 -0.59 8.02
N SER A 115 -6.61 0.74 8.00
CA SER A 115 -7.89 1.40 8.17
C SER A 115 -8.01 2.66 7.32
N VAL A 116 -9.23 3.06 6.98
CA VAL A 116 -9.49 4.32 6.28
C VAL A 116 -9.71 5.41 7.32
N VAL A 117 -8.97 6.51 7.22
CA VAL A 117 -9.02 7.65 8.14
C VAL A 117 -9.58 8.86 7.40
N GLY A 118 -10.81 9.24 7.76
CA GLY A 118 -11.54 10.34 7.13
C GLY A 118 -12.51 9.87 6.04
N GLU A 119 -13.52 10.67 5.79
CA GLU A 119 -14.50 10.43 4.72
C GLU A 119 -13.86 10.78 3.36
N PRO A 120 -14.05 9.96 2.31
CA PRO A 120 -13.79 10.44 0.95
C PRO A 120 -14.69 11.67 0.73
N ALA A 121 -14.08 12.78 0.33
CA ALA A 121 -14.80 14.04 0.08
C ALA A 121 -15.83 13.91 -1.04
#